data_AF-A0A938CCQ6-F1
#
_entry.id   AF-A0A938CCQ6-F1
#
_cell.length_a   1.000
_cell.length_b   1.000
_cell.length_c   1.000
_cell.angle_alpha   90.00
_cell.angle_beta   90.00
_cell.angle_gamma   90.00
#
_symmetry.space_group_name_H-M   'P 1'
#
loop_
_entity.id
_entity.type
_entity.pdbx_description
1 polymer ?
#
loop_
_entity_poly.entity_id
_entity_poly.type
_entity_poly.pdbx_seq_one_letter_code
_entity_poly.pdbx_strand_id
1 'polypeptide(L)'
;MAVAQSNIDATSQAARAVAAADVEALIRANTENFPVGSFLIPKDCRPHVHAFYLFAREADDISDSATLSAEEKVAQLTAAQAALGVDGGALPDWAKPYHRSLIATRKTPQHGRDLLSAFIQDATKLRYRDWDDLIDYCLRSAASVGRIMMDIHGESNADIAGSDALCEALQVLNHLQDCKEDYLNLNRVYLPEPWLIEAGGGVADLTKDRATPAVRRVIDRCLDGVDELIRRADRTPRTIRRRGLRLETALIIALAKALSARLRQQDPVAVRVKVPKPVWLWLGLKTLVRYW
;
A
#
# COMPACT_ATOMS: atom_id res chain seq x y z
N MET A 1 7.96 20.49 29.75
CA MET A 1 6.63 20.39 29.10
C MET A 1 6.65 20.54 27.57
N ALA A 2 7.82 20.55 26.90
CA ALA A 2 7.93 20.51 25.44
C ALA A 2 8.37 19.14 24.86
N VAL A 3 8.51 18.12 25.72
CA VAL A 3 9.05 16.78 25.36
C VAL A 3 7.94 15.71 25.27
N ALA A 4 6.71 16.04 25.68
CA ALA A 4 5.58 15.12 25.68
C ALA A 4 4.72 15.22 24.39
N GLN A 5 4.85 16.31 23.62
CA GLN A 5 4.08 16.53 22.40
C GLN A 5 4.74 15.91 21.15
N SER A 6 6.07 15.74 21.15
CA SER A 6 6.85 15.18 20.03
C SER A 6 6.73 13.65 19.88
N ASN A 7 6.25 12.94 20.91
CA ASN A 7 6.15 11.48 20.92
C ASN A 7 4.78 10.95 20.44
N ILE A 8 3.80 11.85 20.29
CA ILE A 8 2.46 11.51 19.81
C ILE A 8 2.42 11.47 18.27
N ASP A 9 3.27 12.25 17.59
CA ASP A 9 3.32 12.32 16.12
C ASP A 9 4.03 11.12 15.45
N ALA A 10 5.02 10.50 16.10
CA ALA A 10 5.79 9.37 15.54
C ALA A 10 5.04 8.03 15.59
N THR A 11 4.19 7.82 16.59
CA THR A 11 3.33 6.62 16.71
C THR A 11 2.24 6.62 15.63
N SER A 12 1.93 7.79 15.09
CA SER A 12 0.99 7.99 14.00
C SER A 12 1.58 7.72 12.60
N GLN A 13 2.89 7.49 12.45
CA GLN A 13 3.56 7.39 11.15
C GLN A 13 3.93 5.96 10.72
N ALA A 14 4.18 4.99 11.62
CA ALA A 14 4.32 3.59 11.18
C ALA A 14 2.98 2.99 10.75
N ALA A 15 1.90 3.26 11.51
CA ALA A 15 0.54 2.88 11.13
C ALA A 15 0.03 3.57 9.84
N ARG A 16 0.84 4.46 9.25
CA ARG A 16 0.63 5.09 7.94
C ARG A 16 1.44 4.46 6.80
N ALA A 17 2.35 3.53 7.08
CA ALA A 17 3.20 2.87 6.08
C ALA A 17 2.62 1.54 5.55
N VAL A 18 1.51 1.04 6.11
CA VAL A 18 0.94 -0.28 5.77
C VAL A 18 -0.43 -0.17 5.08
N ALA A 19 -0.86 1.03 4.72
CA ALA A 19 -2.08 1.28 3.96
C ALA A 19 -1.75 2.26 2.85
N ALA A 20 -1.80 1.84 1.60
CA ALA A 20 -1.37 2.67 0.48
C ALA A 20 -2.27 3.92 0.19
N ALA A 21 -3.08 4.38 1.15
CA ALA A 21 -4.11 5.42 1.01
C ALA A 21 -3.66 6.86 1.23
N ASP A 22 -2.35 7.09 1.36
CA ASP A 22 -1.78 8.44 1.41
C ASP A 22 -0.29 8.43 1.01
N VAL A 23 0.12 7.50 0.14
CA VAL A 23 1.52 7.34 -0.28
C VAL A 23 2.06 8.65 -0.86
N GLU A 24 1.32 9.33 -1.74
CA GLU A 24 1.73 10.62 -2.31
C GLU A 24 1.80 11.80 -1.30
N ALA A 25 0.91 11.85 -0.32
CA ALA A 25 0.89 12.91 0.69
C ALA A 25 1.95 12.69 1.79
N LEU A 26 2.36 11.44 2.00
CA LEU A 26 3.49 11.04 2.83
C LEU A 26 4.83 11.26 2.10
N ILE A 27 4.85 11.12 0.76
CA ILE A 27 6.00 11.35 -0.12
C ILE A 27 6.33 12.85 -0.25
N ARG A 28 5.34 13.75 -0.27
CA ARG A 28 5.56 15.20 -0.44
C ARG A 28 5.90 15.95 0.85
N ALA A 29 5.80 15.33 2.02
CA ALA A 29 6.11 15.97 3.30
C ALA A 29 7.62 15.93 3.58
N ASN A 30 8.36 16.81 2.87
CA ASN A 30 9.71 17.32 3.14
C ASN A 30 10.81 16.32 3.57
N THR A 31 11.86 16.30 2.75
CA THR A 31 13.27 16.19 3.15
C THR A 31 13.54 16.55 4.61
N GLU A 32 14.28 15.66 5.29
CA GLU A 32 14.76 15.70 6.67
C GLU A 32 13.88 14.99 7.72
N ASN A 33 14.39 13.85 8.19
CA ASN A 33 13.91 13.00 9.28
C ASN A 33 12.73 12.06 8.97
N PHE A 34 13.02 10.97 8.26
CA PHE A 34 12.28 9.71 8.41
C PHE A 34 12.45 9.23 9.86
N PRO A 35 11.42 9.20 10.72
CA PRO A 35 11.61 8.74 12.07
C PRO A 35 11.58 7.22 12.03
N VAL A 36 12.79 6.67 12.14
CA VAL A 36 13.12 5.29 12.52
C VAL A 36 12.63 5.00 13.97
N GLY A 37 11.44 5.49 14.33
CA GLY A 37 11.05 5.88 15.68
C GLY A 37 9.57 5.72 16.01
N SER A 38 8.78 5.01 15.19
CA SER A 38 7.50 4.53 15.71
C SER A 38 7.78 3.60 16.89
N PHE A 39 7.21 3.93 18.04
CA PHE A 39 7.28 3.10 19.25
C PHE A 39 6.76 1.67 19.00
N LEU A 40 5.95 1.47 17.96
CA LEU A 40 5.37 0.18 17.59
C LEU A 40 6.38 -0.75 16.88
N ILE A 41 7.40 -0.19 16.22
CA ILE A 41 8.43 -0.99 15.53
C ILE A 41 9.56 -1.33 16.52
N PRO A 42 9.80 -2.63 16.81
CA PRO A 42 10.90 -3.07 17.67
C PRO A 42 12.25 -2.55 17.18
N LYS A 43 13.17 -2.24 18.12
CA LYS A 43 14.48 -1.64 17.79
C LYS A 43 15.28 -2.47 16.78
N ASP A 44 15.20 -3.79 16.90
CA ASP A 44 15.82 -4.78 16.01
C ASP A 44 15.24 -4.76 14.59
N CYS A 45 13.95 -4.45 14.42
CA CYS A 45 13.31 -4.42 13.09
C CYS A 45 13.61 -3.13 12.30
N ARG A 46 13.91 -2.02 12.98
CA ARG A 46 13.98 -0.68 12.37
C ARG A 46 14.98 -0.54 11.22
N PRO A 47 16.23 -1.04 11.30
CA PRO A 47 17.18 -0.93 10.19
C PRO A 47 16.67 -1.66 8.94
N HIS A 48 15.98 -2.78 9.13
CA HIS A 48 15.41 -3.60 8.05
C HIS A 48 14.21 -2.91 7.40
N VAL A 49 13.31 -2.32 8.19
CA VAL A 49 12.20 -1.49 7.68
C VAL A 49 12.73 -0.31 6.88
N HIS A 50 13.76 0.37 7.38
CA HIS A 50 14.37 1.50 6.69
C HIS A 50 15.03 1.09 5.36
N ALA A 51 15.76 -0.04 5.35
CA ALA A 51 16.36 -0.58 4.13
C ALA A 51 15.30 -0.96 3.07
N PHE A 52 14.21 -1.59 3.52
CA PHE A 52 13.08 -1.90 2.64
C PHE A 52 12.39 -0.63 2.11
N TYR A 53 12.18 0.38 2.95
CA TYR A 53 11.58 1.65 2.55
C TYR A 53 12.38 2.32 1.43
N LEU A 54 13.71 2.45 1.57
CA LEU A 54 14.56 3.03 0.53
C LEU A 54 14.49 2.23 -0.78
N PHE A 55 14.46 0.91 -0.68
CA PHE A 55 14.31 0.03 -1.83
C PHE A 55 12.97 0.24 -2.55
N ALA A 56 11.85 0.26 -1.83
CA ALA A 56 10.54 0.47 -2.40
C ALA A 56 10.40 1.87 -3.02
N ARG A 57 10.93 2.89 -2.33
CA ARG A 57 10.89 4.29 -2.77
C ARG A 57 11.62 4.52 -4.08
N GLU A 58 12.82 3.97 -4.21
CA GLU A 58 13.62 4.11 -5.44
C GLU A 58 12.98 3.34 -6.61
N ALA A 59 12.41 2.15 -6.35
CA ALA A 59 11.69 1.40 -7.38
C ALA A 59 10.42 2.13 -7.88
N ASP A 60 9.68 2.75 -6.96
CA ASP A 60 8.51 3.61 -7.23
C ASP A 60 8.91 4.84 -8.06
N ASP A 61 9.96 5.56 -7.63
CA ASP A 61 10.48 6.73 -8.32
C ASP A 61 10.96 6.39 -9.75
N ILE A 62 11.53 5.20 -9.98
CA ILE A 62 11.83 4.71 -11.33
C ILE A 62 10.55 4.49 -12.14
N SER A 63 9.54 3.80 -11.57
CA SER A 63 8.28 3.50 -12.27
C SER A 63 7.52 4.76 -12.69
N ASP A 64 7.50 5.78 -11.82
CA ASP A 64 6.76 7.02 -12.04
C ASP A 64 7.60 8.13 -12.71
N SER A 65 8.87 7.89 -12.99
CA SER A 65 9.74 8.87 -13.65
C SER A 65 9.17 9.37 -14.98
N ALA A 66 9.02 10.69 -15.11
CA ALA A 66 8.59 11.32 -16.37
C ALA A 66 9.73 11.45 -17.39
N THR A 67 10.99 11.26 -16.97
CA THR A 67 12.17 11.42 -17.83
C THR A 67 12.65 10.11 -18.44
N LEU A 68 12.25 8.96 -17.90
CA LEU A 68 12.58 7.65 -18.42
C LEU A 68 11.50 7.13 -19.37
N SER A 69 11.93 6.49 -20.46
CA SER A 69 11.03 5.73 -21.33
C SER A 69 10.48 4.49 -20.62
N ALA A 70 9.38 3.92 -21.11
CA ALA A 70 8.84 2.67 -20.56
C ALA A 70 9.87 1.54 -20.61
N GLU A 71 10.63 1.44 -21.71
CA GLU A 71 11.69 0.44 -21.88
C GLU A 71 12.82 0.62 -20.87
N GLU A 72 13.24 1.86 -20.60
CA GLU A 72 14.28 2.16 -19.60
C GLU A 72 13.83 1.78 -18.19
N LYS A 73 12.58 2.11 -17.82
CA LYS A 73 12.00 1.71 -16.53
C LYS A 73 11.98 0.20 -16.37
N VAL A 74 11.45 -0.50 -17.37
CA VAL A 74 11.36 -1.96 -17.39
C VAL A 74 12.76 -2.58 -17.28
N ALA A 75 13.74 -2.08 -18.04
CA ALA A 75 15.10 -2.61 -18.02
C ALA A 75 15.77 -2.46 -16.64
N GLN A 76 15.68 -1.27 -16.04
CA GLN A 76 16.28 -1.01 -14.72
C GLN A 76 15.64 -1.88 -13.62
N LEU A 77 14.31 -1.93 -13.57
CA LEU A 77 13.59 -2.70 -12.56
C LEU A 77 13.77 -4.22 -12.77
N THR A 78 13.79 -4.70 -14.02
CA THR A 78 14.04 -6.11 -14.33
C THR A 78 15.46 -6.53 -13.93
N ALA A 79 16.46 -5.69 -14.20
CA ALA A 79 17.83 -5.95 -13.77
C ALA A 79 17.94 -6.04 -12.24
N ALA A 80 17.30 -5.10 -11.51
CA ALA A 80 17.24 -5.15 -10.05
C ALA A 80 16.53 -6.41 -9.54
N GLN A 81 15.41 -6.79 -10.16
CA GLN A 81 14.63 -7.97 -9.80
C GLN A 81 15.43 -9.26 -9.98
N ALA A 82 16.13 -9.39 -11.10
CA ALA A 82 16.96 -10.56 -11.41
C ALA A 82 18.16 -10.69 -10.46
N ALA A 83 18.79 -9.57 -10.10
CA ALA A 83 19.96 -9.57 -9.22
C ALA A 83 19.60 -9.70 -7.72
N LEU A 84 18.38 -9.34 -7.30
CA LEU A 84 18.00 -9.34 -5.89
C LEU A 84 18.06 -10.76 -5.30
N GLY A 85 18.94 -10.97 -4.34
CA GLY A 85 19.11 -12.28 -3.69
C GLY A 85 20.12 -13.20 -4.38
N VAL A 86 20.85 -12.72 -5.38
CA VAL A 86 21.93 -13.46 -6.07
C VAL A 86 23.28 -13.01 -5.53
N ASP A 87 24.06 -13.94 -4.97
CA ASP A 87 25.42 -13.65 -4.48
C ASP A 87 26.33 -13.24 -5.64
N GLY A 88 27.01 -12.09 -5.50
CA GLY A 88 27.84 -11.52 -6.56
C GLY A 88 27.06 -10.97 -7.76
N GLY A 89 25.73 -10.91 -7.71
CA GLY A 89 24.89 -10.32 -8.74
C GLY A 89 25.16 -8.82 -8.90
N ALA A 90 24.99 -8.30 -10.12
CA ALA A 90 25.14 -6.88 -10.45
C ALA A 90 23.94 -6.06 -9.96
N LEU A 91 23.74 -6.01 -8.64
CA LEU A 91 22.64 -5.30 -7.99
C LEU A 91 22.90 -3.79 -7.98
N PRO A 92 21.93 -2.94 -8.37
CA PRO A 92 22.09 -1.49 -8.29
C PRO A 92 22.26 -1.01 -6.84
N ASP A 93 22.96 0.11 -6.66
CA ASP A 93 23.35 0.60 -5.33
C ASP A 93 22.17 0.81 -4.37
N TRP A 94 21.05 1.33 -4.89
CA TRP A 94 19.84 1.58 -4.11
C TRP A 94 19.20 0.30 -3.55
N ALA A 95 19.40 -0.86 -4.19
CA ALA A 95 18.83 -2.14 -3.74
C ALA A 95 19.75 -2.90 -2.78
N LYS A 96 21.03 -2.55 -2.70
CA LYS A 96 22.03 -3.23 -1.83
C LYS A 96 21.65 -3.22 -0.34
N PRO A 97 21.13 -2.13 0.26
CA PRO A 97 20.71 -2.15 1.67
C PRO A 97 19.64 -3.20 1.97
N TYR A 98 18.61 -3.30 1.13
CA TYR A 98 17.54 -4.28 1.30
C TYR A 98 18.06 -5.71 1.08
N HIS A 99 18.94 -5.93 0.10
CA HIS A 99 19.59 -7.23 -0.08
C HIS A 99 20.40 -7.68 1.14
N ARG A 100 21.17 -6.79 1.78
CA ARG A 100 21.86 -7.09 3.05
C ARG A 100 20.88 -7.41 4.17
N SER A 101 19.74 -6.72 4.22
CA SER A 101 18.66 -7.00 5.17
C SER A 101 18.11 -8.42 5.00
N LEU A 102 17.89 -8.87 3.76
CA LEU A 102 17.44 -10.23 3.46
C LEU A 102 18.43 -11.30 3.96
N ILE A 103 19.74 -11.08 3.73
CA ILE A 103 20.79 -11.99 4.21
C ILE A 103 20.81 -12.03 5.75
N ALA A 104 20.81 -10.86 6.40
CA ALA A 104 20.87 -10.75 7.85
C ALA A 104 19.66 -11.40 8.54
N THR A 105 18.48 -11.31 7.93
CA THR A 105 17.23 -11.88 8.45
C THR A 105 16.94 -13.30 7.95
N ARG A 106 17.80 -13.83 7.06
CA ARG A 106 17.64 -15.14 6.38
C ARG A 106 16.29 -15.28 5.68
N LYS A 107 15.85 -14.20 5.02
CA LYS A 107 14.59 -14.13 4.26
C LYS A 107 14.83 -14.26 2.77
N THR A 108 13.86 -14.80 2.05
CA THR A 108 13.95 -14.96 0.60
C THR A 108 13.72 -13.60 -0.08
N PRO A 109 14.30 -13.37 -1.28
CA PRO A 109 14.06 -12.15 -2.02
C PRO A 109 12.68 -12.09 -2.67
N GLN A 110 11.85 -13.14 -2.56
CA GLN A 110 10.66 -13.33 -3.40
C GLN A 110 9.69 -12.14 -3.30
N HIS A 111 9.34 -11.70 -2.10
CA HIS A 111 8.40 -10.59 -1.93
C HIS A 111 8.96 -9.26 -2.46
N GLY A 112 10.27 -9.05 -2.38
CA GLY A 112 10.91 -7.90 -3.02
C GLY A 112 10.85 -7.97 -4.54
N ARG A 113 10.99 -9.18 -5.11
CA ARG A 113 10.85 -9.40 -6.55
C ARG A 113 9.40 -9.23 -7.01
N ASP A 114 8.44 -9.70 -6.21
CA ASP A 114 7.00 -9.50 -6.45
C ASP A 114 6.67 -8.00 -6.52
N LEU A 115 7.18 -7.21 -5.57
CA LEU A 115 7.02 -5.75 -5.57
C LEU A 115 7.63 -5.10 -6.82
N LEU A 116 8.85 -5.49 -7.21
CA LEU A 116 9.46 -4.99 -8.45
C LEU A 116 8.65 -5.37 -9.70
N SER A 117 8.02 -6.56 -9.74
CA SER A 117 7.14 -6.90 -10.87
C SER A 117 5.90 -6.03 -10.96
N ALA A 118 5.37 -5.54 -9.83
CA ALA A 118 4.28 -4.57 -9.86
C ALA A 118 4.74 -3.23 -10.47
N PHE A 119 5.91 -2.72 -10.07
CA PHE A 119 6.47 -1.50 -10.64
C PHE A 119 6.80 -1.62 -12.15
N ILE A 120 7.25 -2.81 -12.59
CA ILE A 120 7.43 -3.12 -14.02
C ILE A 120 6.09 -3.10 -14.75
N GLN A 121 5.05 -3.70 -14.16
CA GLN A 121 3.71 -3.69 -14.71
C GLN A 121 3.15 -2.26 -14.83
N ASP A 122 3.35 -1.42 -13.82
CA ASP A 122 2.90 -0.03 -13.82
C ASP A 122 3.53 0.79 -14.96
N ALA A 123 4.72 0.43 -15.42
CA ALA A 123 5.36 1.08 -16.56
C ALA A 123 4.70 0.75 -17.92
N THR A 124 3.85 -0.29 -17.99
CA THR A 124 3.34 -0.83 -19.28
C THR A 124 1.83 -1.10 -19.33
N LYS A 125 1.19 -1.36 -18.19
CA LYS A 125 -0.24 -1.73 -18.11
C LYS A 125 -1.07 -0.57 -17.57
N LEU A 126 -2.06 -0.16 -18.36
CA LEU A 126 -2.89 1.02 -18.06
C LEU A 126 -4.33 0.66 -17.70
N ARG A 127 -4.81 -0.54 -18.02
CA ARG A 127 -6.21 -0.97 -17.88
C ARG A 127 -6.27 -2.37 -17.30
N TYR A 128 -7.35 -2.65 -16.58
CA TYR A 128 -7.61 -3.94 -15.93
C TYR A 128 -8.89 -4.57 -16.49
N ARG A 129 -8.82 -5.87 -16.74
CA ARG A 129 -9.89 -6.62 -17.41
C ARG A 129 -11.07 -6.90 -16.47
N ASP A 130 -10.77 -7.29 -15.24
CA ASP A 130 -11.75 -7.70 -14.24
C ASP A 130 -11.19 -7.53 -12.82
N TRP A 131 -11.96 -7.93 -11.82
CA TRP A 131 -11.56 -7.90 -10.42
C TRP A 131 -10.32 -8.74 -10.15
N ASP A 132 -10.26 -9.96 -10.70
CA ASP A 132 -9.14 -10.88 -10.46
C ASP A 132 -7.84 -10.33 -11.03
N ASP A 133 -7.89 -9.68 -12.19
CA ASP A 133 -6.75 -8.98 -12.79
C ASP A 133 -6.26 -7.80 -11.93
N LEU A 134 -7.19 -7.04 -11.31
CA LEU A 134 -6.84 -5.99 -10.36
C LEU A 134 -6.24 -6.56 -9.06
N ILE A 135 -6.81 -7.64 -8.53
CA ILE A 135 -6.33 -8.28 -7.31
C ILE A 135 -4.97 -8.94 -7.52
N ASP A 136 -4.72 -9.54 -8.69
CA ASP A 136 -3.40 -10.08 -9.07
C ASP A 136 -2.31 -8.98 -9.05
N TYR A 137 -2.64 -7.77 -9.50
CA TYR A 137 -1.75 -6.62 -9.31
C TYR A 137 -1.58 -6.26 -7.83
N CYS A 138 -2.68 -6.15 -7.07
CA CYS A 138 -2.64 -5.80 -5.64
C CYS A 138 -1.84 -6.81 -4.79
N LEU A 139 -1.86 -8.09 -5.19
CA LEU A 139 -1.07 -9.15 -4.57
C LEU A 139 0.44 -8.87 -4.70
N ARG A 140 0.86 -8.32 -5.85
CA ARG A 140 2.25 -7.94 -6.11
C ARG A 140 2.62 -6.57 -5.56
N SER A 141 1.75 -5.56 -5.69
CA SER A 141 2.04 -4.17 -5.31
C SER A 141 1.87 -3.89 -3.81
N ALA A 142 0.95 -4.59 -3.14
CA ALA A 142 0.61 -4.31 -1.75
C ALA A 142 0.75 -5.52 -0.82
N ALA A 143 0.24 -6.70 -1.19
CA ALA A 143 0.35 -7.87 -0.31
C ALA A 143 1.81 -8.30 -0.09
N SER A 144 2.66 -8.16 -1.11
CA SER A 144 4.11 -8.34 -0.98
C SER A 144 4.72 -7.46 0.12
N VAL A 145 4.28 -6.20 0.26
CA VAL A 145 4.69 -5.27 1.33
C VAL A 145 4.28 -5.81 2.68
N GLY A 146 3.03 -6.25 2.84
CA GLY A 146 2.54 -6.90 4.06
C GLY A 146 3.38 -8.11 4.46
N ARG A 147 3.72 -8.97 3.50
CA ARG A 147 4.57 -10.15 3.71
C ARG A 147 6.00 -9.79 4.11
N ILE A 148 6.59 -8.76 3.49
CA ILE A 148 7.91 -8.23 3.89
C ILE A 148 7.86 -7.71 5.33
N MET A 149 6.79 -7.02 5.72
CA MET A 149 6.62 -6.54 7.08
C MET A 149 6.47 -7.69 8.08
N MET A 150 5.74 -8.76 7.75
CA MET A 150 5.67 -9.98 8.55
C MET A 150 7.05 -10.64 8.69
N ASP A 151 7.82 -10.71 7.61
CA ASP A 151 9.17 -11.25 7.58
C ASP A 151 10.13 -10.49 8.49
N ILE A 152 10.15 -9.16 8.37
CA ILE A 152 11.00 -8.28 9.19
C ILE A 152 10.65 -8.40 10.69
N HIS A 153 9.37 -8.62 11.03
CA HIS A 153 8.93 -8.78 12.42
C HIS A 153 9.12 -10.20 12.98
N GLY A 154 9.48 -11.16 12.11
CA GLY A 154 9.65 -12.56 12.44
C GLY A 154 8.33 -13.27 12.77
N GLU A 155 7.27 -12.94 12.03
CA GLU A 155 5.94 -13.55 12.17
C GLU A 155 5.79 -14.80 11.29
N SER A 156 6.13 -15.98 11.82
CA SER A 156 6.05 -17.24 11.07
C SER A 156 4.67 -17.92 11.09
N ASN A 157 3.82 -17.57 12.06
CA ASN A 157 2.51 -18.20 12.28
C ASN A 157 1.35 -17.23 12.04
N ALA A 158 1.64 -16.03 11.51
CA ALA A 158 0.60 -15.07 11.19
C ALA A 158 -0.26 -15.56 10.03
N ASP A 159 -1.50 -15.10 10.03
CA ASP A 159 -2.46 -15.35 8.95
C ASP A 159 -2.06 -14.52 7.73
N ILE A 160 -1.20 -15.08 6.89
CA ILE A 160 -0.70 -14.41 5.69
C ILE A 160 -1.84 -14.10 4.73
N ALA A 161 -2.79 -15.01 4.54
CA ALA A 161 -3.94 -14.78 3.65
C ALA A 161 -4.80 -13.60 4.11
N GLY A 162 -5.04 -13.47 5.42
CA GLY A 162 -5.74 -12.30 5.96
C GLY A 162 -4.90 -11.01 5.89
N SER A 163 -3.57 -11.10 6.02
CA SER A 163 -2.67 -9.97 5.79
C SER A 163 -2.68 -9.50 4.34
N ASP A 164 -2.64 -10.45 3.40
CA ASP A 164 -2.72 -10.17 1.96
C ASP A 164 -4.05 -9.49 1.64
N ALA A 165 -5.17 -10.05 2.12
CA ALA A 165 -6.49 -9.46 1.95
C ALA A 165 -6.58 -8.03 2.50
N LEU A 166 -5.95 -7.76 3.65
CA LEU A 166 -5.88 -6.39 4.19
C LEU A 166 -5.13 -5.46 3.24
N CYS A 167 -3.96 -5.87 2.76
CA CYS A 167 -3.14 -5.05 1.88
C CYS A 167 -3.83 -4.82 0.53
N GLU A 168 -4.48 -5.83 -0.03
CA GLU A 168 -5.30 -5.73 -1.25
C GLU A 168 -6.48 -4.77 -1.04
N ALA A 169 -7.21 -4.88 0.08
CA ALA A 169 -8.30 -3.98 0.40
C ALA A 169 -7.84 -2.53 0.44
N LEU A 170 -6.71 -2.28 1.09
CA LEU A 170 -6.12 -0.95 1.17
C LEU A 170 -5.71 -0.47 -0.22
N GLN A 171 -5.05 -1.30 -1.01
CA GLN A 171 -4.63 -0.93 -2.36
C GLN A 171 -5.80 -0.51 -3.25
N VAL A 172 -6.89 -1.30 -3.23
CA VAL A 172 -8.11 -0.95 -3.96
C VAL A 172 -8.71 0.35 -3.44
N LEU A 173 -8.78 0.58 -2.12
CA LEU A 173 -9.30 1.84 -1.56
C LEU A 173 -8.55 3.07 -2.10
N ASN A 174 -7.24 2.98 -2.30
CA ASN A 174 -6.43 4.09 -2.81
C ASN A 174 -6.71 4.34 -4.29
N HIS A 175 -6.77 3.25 -5.07
CA HIS A 175 -7.17 3.32 -6.46
C HIS A 175 -8.56 3.95 -6.62
N LEU A 176 -9.47 3.74 -5.66
CA LEU A 176 -10.76 4.42 -5.66
C LEU A 176 -10.64 5.90 -5.29
N GLN A 177 -9.85 6.25 -4.28
CA GLN A 177 -9.64 7.64 -3.84
C GLN A 177 -8.98 8.52 -4.90
N ASP A 178 -8.04 7.95 -5.65
CA ASP A 178 -7.18 8.66 -6.59
C ASP A 178 -7.54 8.32 -8.06
N CYS A 179 -8.70 7.70 -8.31
CA CYS A 179 -9.10 7.22 -9.63
C CYS A 179 -9.10 8.28 -10.73
N LYS A 180 -9.40 9.54 -10.38
CA LYS A 180 -9.37 10.66 -11.33
C LYS A 180 -7.93 11.12 -11.57
N GLU A 181 -7.17 11.33 -10.50
CA GLU A 181 -5.79 11.77 -10.56
C GLU A 181 -4.90 10.77 -11.29
N ASP A 182 -5.04 9.46 -11.02
CA ASP A 182 -4.32 8.38 -11.71
C ASP A 182 -4.60 8.41 -13.22
N TYR A 183 -5.85 8.65 -13.61
CA TYR A 183 -6.21 8.75 -15.02
C TYR A 183 -5.64 10.02 -15.67
N LEU A 184 -5.74 11.17 -15.00
CA LEU A 184 -5.30 12.44 -15.57
C LEU A 184 -3.76 12.55 -15.65
N ASN A 185 -3.05 12.05 -14.65
CA ASN A 185 -1.60 12.26 -14.52
C ASN A 185 -0.78 11.11 -15.11
N LEU A 186 -1.29 9.87 -15.01
CA LEU A 186 -0.55 8.65 -15.39
C LEU A 186 -1.23 7.88 -16.53
N ASN A 187 -2.44 8.30 -16.93
CA ASN A 187 -3.30 7.53 -17.84
C ASN A 187 -3.53 6.10 -17.35
N ARG A 188 -3.47 5.85 -16.04
CA ARG A 188 -3.75 4.54 -15.41
C ARG A 188 -5.20 4.52 -14.93
N VAL A 189 -5.91 3.42 -15.16
CA VAL A 189 -7.29 3.22 -14.66
C VAL A 189 -7.39 1.82 -14.07
N TYR A 190 -7.51 1.76 -12.75
CA TYR A 190 -7.61 0.53 -11.97
C TYR A 190 -9.03 -0.02 -11.86
N LEU A 191 -10.05 0.82 -12.06
CA LEU A 191 -11.42 0.37 -12.21
C LEU A 191 -11.51 -0.55 -13.45
N PRO A 192 -12.04 -1.79 -13.33
CA PRO A 192 -12.15 -2.67 -14.48
C PRO A 192 -12.93 -2.02 -15.61
N GLU A 193 -12.29 -1.84 -16.77
CA GLU A 193 -12.85 -1.11 -17.90
C GLU A 193 -14.13 -1.78 -18.45
N PRO A 194 -14.21 -3.11 -18.54
CA PRO A 194 -15.47 -3.78 -18.91
C PRO A 194 -16.63 -3.47 -17.97
N TRP A 195 -16.39 -3.23 -16.67
CA TRP A 195 -17.47 -2.86 -15.73
C TRP A 195 -17.98 -1.45 -15.99
N LEU A 196 -17.11 -0.51 -16.40
CA LEU A 196 -17.53 0.83 -16.80
C LEU A 196 -18.43 0.76 -18.04
N ILE A 197 -18.04 -0.03 -19.04
CA ILE A 197 -18.80 -0.25 -20.28
C ILE A 197 -20.14 -0.92 -19.98
N GLU A 198 -20.15 -1.99 -19.18
CA GLU A 198 -21.38 -2.69 -18.75
C GLU A 198 -22.35 -1.73 -18.05
N ALA A 199 -21.82 -0.82 -17.24
CA ALA A 199 -22.60 0.21 -16.57
C ALA A 199 -23.03 1.37 -17.50
N GLY A 200 -22.72 1.35 -18.80
CA GLY A 200 -23.08 2.40 -19.76
C GLY A 200 -22.22 3.66 -19.66
N GLY A 201 -21.01 3.56 -19.12
CA GLY A 201 -20.02 4.63 -19.05
C GLY A 201 -18.69 4.23 -19.70
N GLY A 202 -17.63 4.97 -19.38
CA GLY A 202 -16.29 4.68 -19.87
C GLY A 202 -15.23 5.47 -19.10
N VAL A 203 -13.96 5.20 -19.37
CA VAL A 203 -12.83 5.83 -18.64
C VAL A 203 -12.86 7.37 -18.70
N ALA A 204 -13.34 7.95 -19.81
CA ALA A 204 -13.45 9.40 -19.97
C ALA A 204 -14.39 10.05 -18.93
N ASP A 205 -15.32 9.29 -18.34
CA ASP A 205 -16.20 9.79 -17.26
C ASP A 205 -15.42 10.19 -16.01
N LEU A 206 -14.20 9.67 -15.80
CA LEU A 206 -13.34 10.05 -14.68
C LEU A 206 -12.82 11.49 -14.80
N THR A 207 -12.84 12.10 -15.99
CA THR A 207 -12.45 13.52 -16.17
C THR A 207 -13.51 14.51 -15.69
N LYS A 208 -14.74 14.05 -15.46
CA LYS A 208 -15.86 14.91 -15.06
C LYS A 208 -15.67 15.48 -13.65
N ASP A 209 -16.45 16.50 -13.31
CA ASP A 209 -16.41 17.11 -11.97
C ASP A 209 -16.95 16.19 -10.87
N ARG A 210 -17.74 15.18 -11.23
CA ARG A 210 -18.38 14.21 -10.34
C ARG A 210 -18.53 12.87 -11.02
N ALA A 211 -18.59 11.80 -10.23
CA ALA A 211 -18.83 10.46 -10.73
C ALA A 211 -20.18 10.39 -11.47
N THR A 212 -20.17 9.85 -12.69
CA THR A 212 -21.41 9.49 -13.38
C THR A 212 -22.10 8.33 -12.65
N PRO A 213 -23.40 8.09 -12.88
CA PRO A 213 -24.06 6.91 -12.34
C PRO A 213 -23.35 5.59 -12.71
N ALA A 214 -22.70 5.53 -13.89
CA ALA A 214 -21.91 4.39 -14.31
C ALA A 214 -20.65 4.23 -13.45
N VAL A 215 -19.83 5.27 -13.33
CA VAL A 215 -18.63 5.27 -12.48
C VAL A 215 -18.98 4.94 -11.03
N ARG A 216 -20.05 5.55 -10.48
CA ARG A 216 -20.51 5.28 -9.11
C ARG A 216 -20.83 3.81 -8.88
N ARG A 217 -21.57 3.16 -9.81
CA ARG A 217 -21.86 1.72 -9.74
C ARG A 217 -20.60 0.87 -9.72
N VAL A 218 -19.59 1.21 -10.50
CA VAL A 218 -18.32 0.48 -10.55
C VAL A 218 -17.52 0.66 -9.27
N ILE A 219 -17.45 1.89 -8.73
CA ILE A 219 -16.81 2.14 -7.43
C ILE A 219 -17.51 1.34 -6.32
N ASP A 220 -18.85 1.32 -6.30
CA ASP A 220 -19.61 0.54 -5.31
C ASP A 220 -19.35 -0.96 -5.43
N ARG A 221 -19.27 -1.49 -6.65
CA ARG A 221 -18.91 -2.89 -6.92
C ARG A 221 -17.49 -3.22 -6.43
N CYS A 222 -16.53 -2.32 -6.62
CA CYS A 222 -15.18 -2.47 -6.04
C CYS A 222 -15.21 -2.43 -4.51
N LEU A 223 -16.03 -1.56 -3.91
CA LEU A 223 -16.20 -1.48 -2.46
C LEU A 223 -16.83 -2.76 -1.87
N ASP A 224 -17.70 -3.45 -2.60
CA ASP A 224 -18.22 -4.76 -2.20
C ASP A 224 -17.08 -5.80 -2.10
N GLY A 225 -16.15 -5.78 -3.06
CA GLY A 225 -14.93 -6.59 -3.01
C GLY A 225 -13.99 -6.20 -1.86
N VAL A 226 -13.82 -4.90 -1.59
CA VAL A 226 -13.05 -4.40 -0.44
C VAL A 226 -13.66 -4.89 0.89
N ASP A 227 -14.98 -4.84 1.04
CA ASP A 227 -15.65 -5.26 2.28
C ASP A 227 -15.48 -6.77 2.52
N GLU A 228 -15.43 -7.59 1.46
CA GLU A 228 -15.05 -9.00 1.52
C GLU A 228 -13.61 -9.19 2.01
N LEU A 229 -12.65 -8.48 1.43
CA LEU A 229 -11.25 -8.54 1.80
C LEU A 229 -11.01 -8.13 3.26
N ILE A 230 -11.63 -7.02 3.70
CA ILE A 230 -11.58 -6.57 5.09
C ILE A 230 -12.14 -7.64 6.04
N ARG A 231 -13.22 -8.32 5.66
CA ARG A 231 -13.82 -9.37 6.49
C ARG A 231 -12.90 -10.58 6.63
N ARG A 232 -12.11 -10.92 5.59
CA ARG A 232 -11.08 -11.96 5.67
C ARG A 232 -9.95 -11.54 6.61
N ALA A 233 -9.54 -10.28 6.55
CA ALA A 233 -8.49 -9.71 7.41
C ALA A 233 -8.87 -9.58 8.90
N ASP A 234 -10.16 -9.57 9.25
CA ASP A 234 -10.64 -9.26 10.61
C ASP A 234 -10.01 -10.12 11.72
N ARG A 235 -9.58 -11.34 11.40
CA ARG A 235 -8.98 -12.28 12.37
C ARG A 235 -7.46 -12.17 12.44
N THR A 236 -6.80 -11.56 11.46
CA THR A 236 -5.33 -11.48 11.33
C THR A 236 -4.65 -10.88 12.56
N PRO A 237 -5.15 -9.82 13.23
CA PRO A 237 -4.51 -9.32 14.45
C PRO A 237 -4.34 -10.39 15.54
N ARG A 238 -5.23 -11.38 15.62
CA ARG A 238 -5.17 -12.43 16.65
C ARG A 238 -4.04 -13.44 16.43
N THR A 239 -3.52 -13.54 15.21
CA THR A 239 -2.46 -14.48 14.85
C THR A 239 -1.08 -13.86 14.89
N ILE A 240 -0.99 -12.52 14.87
CA ILE A 240 0.28 -11.77 14.99
C ILE A 240 0.79 -11.82 16.42
N ARG A 241 2.03 -12.25 16.63
CA ARG A 241 2.67 -12.39 17.95
C ARG A 241 3.16 -11.06 18.52
N ARG A 242 3.79 -10.22 17.69
CA ARG A 242 4.36 -8.93 18.08
C ARG A 242 3.24 -7.95 18.39
N ARG A 243 3.19 -7.47 19.64
CA ARG A 243 2.12 -6.59 20.12
C ARG A 243 1.99 -5.30 19.31
N GLY A 244 3.11 -4.67 18.94
CA GLY A 244 3.13 -3.46 18.13
C GLY A 244 2.46 -3.66 16.77
N LEU A 245 2.94 -4.66 16.00
CA LEU A 245 2.37 -5.02 14.71
C LEU A 245 0.90 -5.45 14.82
N ARG A 246 0.53 -6.22 15.86
CA ARG A 246 -0.86 -6.59 16.13
C ARG A 246 -1.79 -5.38 16.27
N LEU A 247 -1.38 -4.41 17.09
CA LEU A 247 -2.15 -3.18 17.32
C LEU A 247 -2.27 -2.36 16.04
N GLU A 248 -1.17 -2.28 15.30
CA GLU A 248 -1.11 -1.58 14.02
C GLU A 248 -2.04 -2.21 12.98
N THR A 249 -1.99 -3.53 12.78
CA THR A 249 -2.91 -4.25 11.89
C THR A 249 -4.37 -4.05 12.29
N ALA A 250 -4.68 -4.10 13.60
CA ALA A 250 -6.05 -3.87 14.08
C ALA A 250 -6.54 -2.44 13.81
N LEU A 251 -5.66 -1.45 13.98
CA LEU A 251 -5.97 -0.05 13.66
C LEU A 251 -6.21 0.12 12.16
N ILE A 252 -5.36 -0.47 11.33
CA ILE A 252 -5.46 -0.40 9.87
C ILE A 252 -6.77 -1.01 9.37
N ILE A 253 -7.18 -2.16 9.91
CA ILE A 253 -8.50 -2.75 9.61
C ILE A 253 -9.64 -1.77 9.95
N ALA A 254 -9.54 -1.11 11.11
CA ALA A 254 -10.56 -0.14 11.53
C ALA A 254 -10.59 1.10 10.61
N LEU A 255 -9.42 1.57 10.16
CA LEU A 255 -9.31 2.67 9.19
C LEU A 255 -9.83 2.27 7.81
N ALA A 256 -9.53 1.05 7.34
CA ALA A 256 -10.04 0.52 6.08
C ALA A 256 -11.58 0.49 6.09
N LYS A 257 -12.19 0.01 7.18
CA LYS A 257 -13.65 0.03 7.38
C LYS A 257 -14.22 1.45 7.32
N ALA A 258 -13.57 2.39 8.02
CA ALA A 258 -14.01 3.78 8.04
C ALA A 258 -13.88 4.44 6.67
N LEU A 259 -12.82 4.15 5.93
CA LEU A 259 -12.58 4.69 4.59
C LEU A 259 -13.57 4.10 3.57
N SER A 260 -13.77 2.77 3.57
CA SER A 260 -14.78 2.09 2.74
C SER A 260 -16.17 2.72 2.96
N ALA A 261 -16.60 2.86 4.22
CA ALA A 261 -17.88 3.47 4.55
C ALA A 261 -18.00 4.93 4.06
N ARG A 262 -16.90 5.70 4.07
CA ARG A 262 -16.89 7.07 3.55
C ARG A 262 -16.93 7.12 2.03
N LEU A 263 -16.21 6.24 1.33
CA LEU A 263 -16.23 6.14 -0.14
C LEU A 263 -17.57 5.66 -0.71
N ARG A 264 -18.37 4.96 0.10
CA ARG A 264 -19.78 4.65 -0.23
C ARG A 264 -20.69 5.87 -0.18
N GLN A 265 -20.35 6.89 0.61
CA GLN A 265 -21.18 8.09 0.81
C GLN A 265 -20.68 9.32 0.03
N GLN A 266 -19.38 9.41 -0.19
CA GLN A 266 -18.73 10.52 -0.87
C GLN A 266 -18.30 10.14 -2.28
N ASP A 267 -18.09 11.15 -3.11
CA ASP A 267 -17.70 11.01 -4.50
C ASP A 267 -16.19 11.23 -4.66
N PRO A 268 -15.38 10.17 -4.88
CA PRO A 268 -13.95 10.30 -5.03
C PRO A 268 -13.52 10.98 -6.35
N VAL A 269 -14.39 11.07 -7.35
CA VAL A 269 -14.10 11.83 -8.59
C VAL A 269 -14.18 13.34 -8.33
N ALA A 270 -15.00 13.75 -7.36
CA ALA A 270 -15.21 15.15 -7.01
C ALA A 270 -14.20 15.66 -5.97
N VAL A 271 -13.87 14.82 -4.98
CA VAL A 271 -13.01 15.19 -3.86
C VAL A 271 -12.20 13.99 -3.40
N ARG A 272 -10.95 14.23 -2.98
CA ARG A 272 -10.16 13.19 -2.33
C ARG A 272 -10.77 12.83 -0.97
N VAL A 273 -11.43 11.68 -0.90
CA VAL A 273 -12.10 11.18 0.32
C VAL A 273 -11.03 10.72 1.31
N LYS A 274 -11.04 11.23 2.54
CA LYS A 274 -10.08 10.85 3.60
C LYS A 274 -10.77 10.54 4.92
N VAL A 275 -10.08 9.80 5.79
CA VAL A 275 -10.48 9.64 7.19
C VAL A 275 -9.98 10.84 8.00
N PRO A 276 -10.86 11.64 8.64
CA PRO A 276 -10.43 12.81 9.40
C PRO A 276 -9.57 12.45 10.62
N LYS A 277 -8.62 13.32 10.98
CA LYS A 277 -7.74 13.13 12.16
C LYS A 277 -8.48 12.79 13.47
N PRO A 278 -9.63 13.41 13.81
CA PRO A 278 -10.36 13.05 15.03
C PRO A 278 -10.89 11.60 15.01
N VAL A 279 -11.37 11.13 13.85
CA VAL A 279 -11.82 9.74 13.68
C VAL A 279 -10.65 8.79 13.82
N TRP A 280 -9.51 9.13 13.22
CA TRP A 280 -8.27 8.36 13.34
C TRP A 280 -7.84 8.20 14.81
N LEU A 281 -7.81 9.29 15.58
CA LEU A 281 -7.45 9.27 17.01
C LEU A 281 -8.43 8.43 17.83
N TRP A 282 -9.73 8.57 17.59
CA TRP A 282 -10.76 7.79 18.26
C TRP A 282 -10.63 6.28 17.96
N LEU A 283 -10.39 5.92 16.70
CA LEU A 283 -10.13 4.53 16.31
C LEU A 283 -8.85 3.98 16.93
N GLY A 284 -7.79 4.80 17.00
CA GLY A 284 -6.56 4.47 17.70
C GLY A 284 -6.82 4.12 19.17
N LEU A 285 -7.51 5.01 19.90
CA LEU A 285 -7.86 4.79 21.30
C LEU A 285 -8.72 3.54 21.51
N LYS A 286 -9.75 3.37 20.67
CA LYS A 286 -10.64 2.20 20.72
C LYS A 286 -9.90 0.89 20.46
N THR A 287 -8.93 0.90 19.54
CA THR A 287 -8.11 -0.27 19.21
C THR A 287 -7.17 -0.60 20.36
N LEU A 288 -6.53 0.39 20.97
CA LEU A 288 -5.70 0.21 22.16
C LEU A 288 -6.50 -0.46 23.29
N VAL A 289 -7.69 0.05 23.63
CA VAL A 289 -8.53 -0.53 24.71
C VAL A 289 -8.93 -1.99 24.45
N ARG A 290 -9.04 -2.41 23.19
CA ARG A 290 -9.50 -3.76 22.84
C ARG A 290 -8.38 -4.81 22.83
N TYR A 291 -7.15 -4.39 22.57
CA TYR A 291 -6.01 -5.29 22.30
C TYR A 291 -4.85 -5.13 23.30
N TRP A 292 -5.00 -4.24 24.28
CA TRP A 292 -4.09 -4.03 25.41
C TRP A 292 -4.74 -4.55 26.69
#